data_AF-A0A4Y2G3E3-F1
#
_entry.id   AF-A0A4Y2G3E3-F1
#
_cell.length_a   1.000
_cell.length_b   1.000
_cell.length_c   1.000
_cell.angle_alpha   90.00
_cell.angle_beta   90.00
_cell.angle_gamma   90.00
#
_symmetry.space_group_name_H-M   'P 1'
#
loop_
_entity.id
_entity.type
_entity.pdbx_description
1 polymer ?
#
loop_
_entity_poly.entity_id
_entity_poly.type
_entity_poly.pdbx_seq_one_letter_code
_entity_poly.pdbx_strand_id
1 'polypeptide(L)'
;MPLLKWATKSAELNELWGKNGFPIDTSPNSIGQKRMNYKVLGISWDTDRDVFYFDVENLLCFISKGTNAKRFLLQVAGRIFDPLGFITPYIIRLKILIQNVWEMGLLWDQKMPQIVRKPFKEWCKELKELNLVTIPRFYHFTDLDVIDIQLHSFSDASKKAYGTVVYFRVVRPDGTITTSFVTSKSRVAPLKTLSLPRLELMGALLSARLCDKVSKTLKFEKSCFFHTDSSIVYHLIQGEPVRFKPFVKNRVEEIHRLTEPPKWNHCPGKENPADILSRGISVKELKDSELW
;
A
#
# COMPACT_ATOMS: atom_id res chain seq x y z
N MET A 1 20.47 20.52 15.77
CA MET A 1 19.59 19.36 16.04
C MET A 1 20.37 18.10 15.68
N PRO A 2 20.67 17.19 16.62
CA PRO A 2 21.28 15.92 16.26
C PRO A 2 20.23 15.13 15.47
N LEU A 3 20.52 14.89 14.18
CA LEU A 3 19.62 14.27 13.21
C LEU A 3 19.58 12.73 13.29
N LEU A 4 20.22 12.12 14.29
CA LEU A 4 20.27 10.67 14.43
C LEU A 4 19.83 10.25 15.84
N LYS A 5 18.54 9.93 15.96
CA LYS A 5 18.07 9.00 16.99
C LYS A 5 18.27 7.60 16.44
N TRP A 6 19.39 6.97 16.80
CA TRP A 6 19.62 5.57 16.47
C TRP A 6 18.72 4.71 17.36
N ALA A 7 17.99 3.77 16.76
CA ALA A 7 17.13 2.83 17.45
C ALA A 7 17.35 1.44 16.87
N THR A 8 17.47 0.43 17.73
CA THR A 8 17.69 -0.96 17.32
C THR A 8 16.88 -1.90 18.20
N LYS A 9 16.50 -3.04 17.61
CA LYS A 9 15.90 -4.18 18.32
C LYS A 9 16.93 -5.08 19.01
N SER A 10 18.22 -4.97 18.65
CA SER A 10 19.27 -5.80 19.25
C SER A 10 19.66 -5.23 20.61
N ALA A 11 19.41 -5.99 21.68
CA ALA A 11 19.81 -5.63 23.04
C ALA A 11 21.34 -5.46 23.15
N GLU A 12 22.09 -6.36 22.52
CA GLU A 12 23.56 -6.33 22.45
C GLU A 12 24.07 -5.05 21.79
N LEU A 13 23.44 -4.64 20.68
CA LEU A 13 23.83 -3.42 19.97
C LEU A 13 23.44 -2.16 20.76
N ASN A 14 22.30 -2.16 21.46
CA ASN A 14 21.94 -1.09 22.38
C ASN A 14 22.98 -0.97 23.51
N GLU A 15 23.42 -2.07 24.11
CA GLU A 15 24.44 -2.05 25.16
C GLU A 15 25.78 -1.51 24.62
N LEU A 16 26.17 -1.94 23.41
CA LEU A 16 27.40 -1.50 22.75
C LEU A 16 27.35 -0.02 22.38
N TRP A 17 26.20 0.49 21.94
CA TRP A 17 26.00 1.92 21.70
C TRP A 17 26.12 2.74 22.99
N GLY A 18 25.59 2.22 24.10
CA GLY A 18 25.66 2.87 25.41
C GLY A 18 27.10 2.94 25.92
N LYS A 19 27.85 1.85 25.78
CA LYS A 19 29.28 1.79 26.09
C LYS A 19 30.11 2.77 25.24
N ASN A 20 29.72 3.01 24.00
CA ASN A 20 30.42 3.91 23.07
C ASN A 20 29.90 5.35 23.09
N GLY A 21 29.06 5.73 24.06
CA GLY A 21 28.58 7.10 24.24
C GLY A 21 27.58 7.58 23.19
N PHE A 22 26.97 6.68 22.41
CA PHE A 22 25.88 7.04 21.52
C PHE A 22 24.61 7.33 22.33
N PRO A 23 23.84 8.37 21.97
CA PRO A 23 22.59 8.67 22.65
C PRO A 23 21.57 7.55 22.42
N ILE A 24 21.28 6.79 23.47
CA ILE A 24 20.18 5.81 23.49
C ILE A 24 18.96 6.52 24.08
N ASP A 25 17.83 6.47 23.38
CA ASP A 25 16.55 6.99 23.89
C ASP A 25 15.98 6.00 24.92
N THR A 26 16.35 6.16 26.19
CA THR A 26 15.94 5.28 27.31
C THR A 26 14.72 5.80 28.08
N SER A 27 13.94 6.73 27.52
CA SER A 27 12.86 7.43 28.25
C SER A 27 11.95 6.46 29.04
N PRO A 28 12.02 6.43 30.39
CA PRO A 28 11.30 5.43 31.18
C PRO A 28 9.78 5.64 31.12
N ASN A 29 9.07 4.51 31.08
CA ASN A 29 7.63 4.39 31.19
C ASN A 29 7.04 5.22 32.34
N SER A 30 6.10 6.11 32.02
CA SER A 30 5.01 6.41 32.95
C SER A 30 3.96 5.31 32.81
N ILE A 31 3.57 4.73 33.94
CA ILE A 31 2.54 3.70 34.10
C ILE A 31 1.29 4.12 33.30
N GLY A 32 1.10 3.49 32.13
CA GLY A 32 0.04 3.83 31.18
C GLY A 32 0.47 3.77 29.71
N GLN A 33 0.69 2.57 29.18
CA GLN A 33 0.48 2.22 27.75
C GLN A 33 1.02 3.17 26.64
N LYS A 34 2.11 3.90 26.83
CA LYS A 34 2.76 4.60 25.70
C LYS A 34 3.84 3.73 25.07
N ARG A 35 3.53 3.11 23.92
CA ARG A 35 4.51 2.44 23.05
C ARG A 35 5.67 3.42 22.77
N MET A 36 6.91 2.93 22.80
CA MET A 36 8.06 3.72 22.36
C MET A 36 7.87 4.09 20.90
N ASN A 37 7.67 5.38 20.63
CA ASN A 37 7.30 5.88 19.30
C ASN A 37 8.55 6.14 18.45
N TYR A 38 9.25 5.09 18.03
CA TYR A 38 10.27 5.23 17.00
C TYR A 38 9.58 5.48 15.64
N LYS A 39 10.16 6.35 14.82
CA LYS A 39 9.71 6.55 13.44
C LYS A 39 10.83 6.21 12.48
N VAL A 40 10.53 5.40 11.48
CA VAL A 40 11.44 5.08 10.37
C VAL A 40 10.83 5.68 9.12
N LEU A 41 11.55 6.63 8.52
CA LEU A 41 11.11 7.34 7.31
C LEU A 41 9.69 7.95 7.41
N GLY A 42 9.20 8.24 8.61
CA GLY A 42 7.88 8.83 8.86
C GLY A 42 6.77 7.85 9.27
N ILE A 43 7.02 6.53 9.21
CA ILE A 43 6.12 5.48 9.70
C ILE A 43 6.51 5.10 11.14
N SER A 44 5.54 4.82 12.01
CA SER A 44 5.82 4.40 13.39
C SER A 44 6.28 2.95 13.43
N TRP A 45 7.28 2.67 14.25
CA TRP A 45 7.93 1.37 14.41
C TRP A 45 7.92 0.95 15.88
N ASP A 46 7.35 -0.23 16.13
CA ASP A 46 7.40 -0.92 17.41
C ASP A 46 8.65 -1.82 17.40
N THR A 47 9.69 -1.42 18.12
CA THR A 47 10.99 -2.11 18.15
C THR A 47 10.93 -3.46 18.84
N ASP A 48 10.03 -3.61 19.82
CA ASP A 48 9.93 -4.83 20.63
C ASP A 48 9.29 -5.96 19.81
N ARG A 49 8.24 -5.63 19.05
CA ARG A 49 7.55 -6.58 18.17
C ARG A 49 8.09 -6.61 16.74
N ASP A 50 8.99 -5.69 16.39
CA ASP A 50 9.53 -5.48 15.05
C ASP A 50 8.47 -5.27 13.95
N VAL A 51 7.44 -4.47 14.25
CA VAL A 51 6.32 -4.17 13.34
C VAL A 51 6.17 -2.67 13.09
N PHE A 52 5.78 -2.32 11.87
CA PHE A 52 5.26 -1.00 11.55
C PHE A 52 3.82 -0.86 11.99
N TYR A 53 3.42 0.34 12.40
CA TYR A 53 2.05 0.71 12.71
C TYR A 53 1.78 2.18 12.36
N PHE A 54 0.50 2.57 12.37
CA PHE A 54 0.08 3.92 12.04
C PHE A 54 -0.37 4.69 13.27
N ASP A 55 0.43 5.67 13.69
CA ASP A 55 0.04 6.63 14.72
C ASP A 55 -0.96 7.65 14.14
N VAL A 56 -2.16 7.65 14.72
CA VAL A 56 -3.29 8.48 14.28
C VAL A 56 -3.64 9.60 15.25
N GLU A 57 -2.93 9.78 16.36
CA GLU A 57 -3.30 10.76 17.41
C GLU A 57 -3.40 12.18 16.84
N ASN A 58 -2.38 12.60 16.07
CA ASN A 58 -2.34 13.91 15.43
C ASN A 58 -3.49 14.10 14.42
N LEU A 59 -3.85 13.03 13.69
CA LEU A 59 -4.91 13.08 12.71
C LEU A 59 -6.29 13.13 13.38
N LEU A 60 -6.49 12.37 14.46
CA LEU A 60 -7.70 12.39 15.28
C LEU A 60 -7.91 13.78 15.91
N CYS A 61 -6.85 14.38 16.47
CA CYS A 61 -6.88 15.74 17.01
C CYS A 61 -7.21 16.79 15.94
N PHE A 62 -6.72 16.60 14.71
CA PHE A 62 -7.10 17.48 13.61
C PHE A 62 -8.58 17.28 13.19
N ILE A 63 -9.04 16.03 13.12
CA ILE A 63 -10.40 15.70 12.73
C ILE A 63 -11.44 16.24 13.73
N SER A 64 -11.11 16.25 15.02
CA SER A 64 -12.01 16.76 16.07
C SER A 64 -12.33 18.25 15.94
N LYS A 65 -11.51 19.03 15.20
CA LYS A 65 -11.80 20.43 14.86
C LYS A 65 -13.03 20.58 13.95
N GLY A 66 -13.48 19.50 13.31
CA GLY A 66 -14.86 19.36 12.83
C GLY A 66 -15.27 20.21 11.61
N THR A 67 -14.36 20.55 10.70
CA THR A 67 -14.69 21.39 9.54
C THR A 67 -15.26 20.55 8.39
N ASN A 68 -16.52 20.77 7.99
CA ASN A 68 -17.17 19.96 6.95
C ASN A 68 -17.03 20.56 5.53
N ALA A 69 -15.81 20.89 5.12
CA ALA A 69 -15.53 21.53 3.84
C ALA A 69 -14.52 20.75 2.97
N LYS A 70 -14.49 21.05 1.67
CA LYS A 70 -13.54 20.46 0.71
C LYS A 70 -12.08 20.64 1.15
N ARG A 71 -11.72 21.84 1.63
CA ARG A 71 -10.37 22.14 2.13
C ARG A 71 -9.98 21.19 3.27
N PHE A 72 -10.90 20.92 4.18
CA PHE A 72 -10.65 20.04 5.32
C PHE A 72 -10.43 18.59 4.88
N LEU A 73 -11.23 18.08 3.93
CA LEU A 73 -11.06 16.74 3.38
C LEU A 73 -9.65 16.54 2.79
N LEU A 74 -9.15 17.54 2.05
CA LEU A 74 -7.79 17.52 1.49
C LEU A 74 -6.72 17.64 2.57
N GLN A 75 -6.94 18.45 3.59
CA GLN A 75 -6.05 18.56 4.75
C GLN A 75 -5.96 17.26 5.56
N VAL A 76 -7.05 16.51 5.66
CA VAL A 76 -7.06 15.16 6.25
C VAL A 76 -6.23 14.21 5.38
N ALA A 77 -6.50 14.14 4.07
CA ALA A 77 -5.76 13.25 3.19
C ALA A 77 -4.25 13.55 3.15
N GLY A 78 -3.87 14.84 3.15
CA GLY A 78 -2.46 15.25 3.14
C GLY A 78 -1.70 14.97 4.45
N ARG A 79 -2.40 14.64 5.55
CA ARG A 79 -1.80 14.23 6.83
C ARG A 79 -1.53 12.74 6.92
N ILE A 80 -2.05 11.94 5.98
CA ILE A 80 -1.84 10.50 5.97
C ILE A 80 -0.53 10.22 5.23
N PHE A 81 0.42 9.62 5.94
CA PHE A 81 1.71 9.26 5.39
C PHE A 81 1.80 7.73 5.24
N ASP A 82 1.66 7.26 4.00
CA ASP A 82 1.73 5.84 3.63
C ASP A 82 2.56 5.69 2.32
N PRO A 83 3.89 5.79 2.39
CA PRO A 83 4.75 5.80 1.21
C PRO A 83 4.82 4.44 0.51
N LEU A 84 4.65 3.34 1.26
CA LEU A 84 4.70 1.97 0.74
C LEU A 84 3.31 1.43 0.39
N GLY A 85 2.24 2.10 0.81
CA GLY A 85 0.88 1.71 0.45
C GLY A 85 0.28 0.62 1.34
N PHE A 86 0.74 0.45 2.58
CA PHE A 86 0.25 -0.62 3.47
C PHE A 86 -1.25 -0.49 3.76
N ILE A 87 -1.77 0.73 3.85
CA ILE A 87 -3.18 1.03 4.19
C ILE A 87 -3.95 1.58 2.97
N THR A 88 -3.44 1.30 1.77
CA THR A 88 -4.06 1.74 0.52
C THR A 88 -5.56 1.39 0.40
N PRO A 89 -6.04 0.20 0.80
CA PRO A 89 -7.46 -0.14 0.74
C PRO A 89 -8.35 0.77 1.59
N TYR A 90 -7.81 1.29 2.70
CA TYR A 90 -8.51 2.27 3.53
C TYR A 90 -8.41 3.69 2.95
N ILE A 91 -7.24 4.08 2.45
CA ILE A 91 -6.99 5.42 1.88
C ILE A 91 -7.76 5.65 0.57
N ILE A 92 -7.94 4.63 -0.26
CA ILE A 92 -8.59 4.79 -1.58
C ILE A 92 -10.03 5.30 -1.45
N ARG A 93 -10.75 4.92 -0.39
CA ARG A 93 -12.09 5.43 -0.05
C ARG A 93 -12.07 6.95 0.10
N LEU A 94 -11.06 7.49 0.80
CA LEU A 94 -10.88 8.93 0.97
C LEU A 94 -10.52 9.61 -0.36
N LYS A 95 -9.66 9.01 -1.18
CA LYS A 95 -9.28 9.55 -2.50
C LYS A 95 -10.48 9.61 -3.45
N ILE A 96 -11.37 8.61 -3.43
CA ILE A 96 -12.62 8.60 -4.20
C ILE A 96 -13.54 9.74 -3.71
N LEU A 97 -13.68 9.94 -2.40
CA LEU A 97 -14.47 11.06 -1.87
C LEU A 97 -13.94 12.42 -2.32
N ILE A 98 -12.62 12.57 -2.36
CA ILE A 98 -11.99 13.79 -2.89
C ILE A 98 -12.40 13.99 -4.35
N GLN A 99 -12.30 12.97 -5.20
CA GLN A 99 -12.72 13.06 -6.60
C GLN A 99 -14.20 13.46 -6.73
N ASN A 100 -15.10 12.84 -5.97
CA ASN A 100 -16.53 13.19 -5.98
C ASN A 100 -16.77 14.67 -5.63
N VAL A 101 -16.03 15.20 -4.66
CA VAL A 101 -16.12 16.62 -4.26
C VAL A 101 -15.64 17.56 -5.38
N TRP A 102 -14.65 17.14 -6.16
CA TRP A 102 -14.20 17.89 -7.33
C TRP A 102 -15.24 17.86 -8.46
N GLU A 103 -15.83 16.70 -8.75
CA GLU A 103 -16.89 16.56 -9.74
C GLU A 103 -18.13 17.42 -9.43
N MET A 104 -18.47 17.55 -8.14
CA MET A 104 -19.59 18.39 -7.68
C MET A 104 -19.31 19.90 -7.80
N GLY A 105 -18.10 20.32 -8.16
CA GLY A 105 -17.76 21.74 -8.30
C GLY A 105 -17.76 22.52 -6.98
N LEU A 106 -17.58 21.86 -5.83
CA LEU A 106 -17.62 22.54 -4.53
C LEU A 106 -16.45 23.52 -4.37
N LEU A 107 -16.75 24.72 -3.85
CA LEU A 107 -15.76 25.69 -3.42
C LEU A 107 -15.00 25.19 -2.16
N TRP A 108 -13.83 25.75 -1.91
CA TRP A 108 -12.93 25.31 -0.85
C TRP A 108 -13.57 25.22 0.55
N ASP A 109 -14.34 26.25 0.91
CA ASP A 109 -14.96 26.40 2.23
C ASP A 109 -16.47 26.11 2.23
N GLN A 110 -17.00 25.66 1.11
CA GLN A 110 -18.40 25.27 0.99
C GLN A 110 -18.66 23.99 1.79
N LYS A 111 -19.78 23.98 2.53
CA LYS A 111 -20.21 22.79 3.29
C LYS A 111 -20.46 21.62 2.33
N MET A 112 -19.80 20.50 2.59
CA MET A 112 -19.98 19.27 1.81
C MET A 112 -21.41 18.73 1.96
N PRO A 113 -22.09 18.28 0.90
CA PRO A 113 -23.43 17.69 0.96
C PRO A 113 -23.42 16.35 1.71
N GLN A 114 -24.59 15.88 2.14
CA GLN A 114 -24.71 14.64 2.93
C GLN A 114 -24.12 13.42 2.24
N ILE A 115 -24.25 13.34 0.91
CA ILE A 115 -23.72 12.27 0.07
C ILE A 115 -22.20 12.07 0.23
N VAL A 116 -21.44 13.14 0.51
CA VAL A 116 -19.99 13.08 0.80
C VAL A 116 -19.75 12.99 2.30
N ARG A 117 -20.50 13.78 3.08
CA ARG A 117 -20.27 13.95 4.52
C ARG A 117 -20.51 12.67 5.31
N LYS A 118 -21.53 11.89 4.98
CA LYS A 118 -21.85 10.64 5.67
C LYS A 118 -20.72 9.60 5.49
N PRO A 119 -20.30 9.24 4.26
CA PRO A 119 -19.15 8.36 4.06
C PRO A 119 -17.86 8.87 4.69
N PHE A 120 -17.60 10.18 4.63
CA PHE A 120 -16.41 10.75 5.27
C PHE A 120 -16.45 10.61 6.79
N LYS A 121 -17.60 10.83 7.43
CA LYS A 121 -17.76 10.60 8.87
C LYS A 121 -17.59 9.14 9.25
N GLU A 122 -18.11 8.22 8.43
CA GLU A 122 -17.93 6.77 8.64
C GLU A 122 -16.45 6.40 8.56
N TRP A 123 -15.75 6.86 7.51
CA TRP A 123 -14.30 6.71 7.39
C TRP A 123 -13.56 7.25 8.62
N CYS A 124 -13.87 8.46 9.08
CA CYS A 124 -13.23 9.05 10.27
C CYS A 124 -13.46 8.26 11.57
N LYS A 125 -14.59 7.56 11.72
CA LYS A 125 -14.86 6.76 12.93
C LYS A 125 -13.92 5.56 13.04
N GLU A 126 -13.59 4.94 11.92
CA GLU A 126 -12.71 3.77 11.82
C GLU A 126 -11.25 4.12 12.09
N LEU A 127 -10.86 5.40 11.95
CA LEU A 127 -9.47 5.84 12.04
C LEU A 127 -8.79 5.44 13.37
N LYS A 128 -9.55 5.38 14.47
CA LYS A 128 -9.02 4.98 15.79
C LYS A 128 -8.45 3.57 15.80
N GLU A 129 -8.95 2.69 14.93
CA GLU A 129 -8.53 1.29 14.85
C GLU A 129 -7.29 1.10 13.96
N LEU A 130 -6.85 2.14 13.25
CA LEU A 130 -5.74 2.04 12.29
C LEU A 130 -4.40 1.78 12.97
N ASN A 131 -4.27 2.14 14.25
CA ASN A 131 -3.12 1.82 15.08
C ASN A 131 -3.00 0.31 15.42
N LEU A 132 -4.06 -0.47 15.16
CA LEU A 132 -4.09 -1.92 15.32
C LEU A 132 -3.61 -2.65 14.06
N VAL A 133 -3.56 -1.98 12.91
CA VAL A 133 -2.98 -2.55 11.69
C VAL A 133 -1.46 -2.53 11.85
N THR A 134 -0.88 -3.73 11.90
CA THR A 134 0.57 -3.93 12.07
C THR A 134 1.15 -4.68 10.89
N ILE A 135 2.31 -4.25 10.41
CA ILE A 135 3.01 -4.86 9.28
C ILE A 135 4.38 -5.34 9.76
N PRO A 136 4.73 -6.62 9.61
CA PRO A 136 6.08 -7.10 9.90
C PRO A 136 7.12 -6.30 9.10
N ARG A 137 8.10 -5.71 9.79
CA ARG A 137 9.14 -4.91 9.12
C ARG A 137 10.15 -5.78 8.38
N PHE A 138 10.50 -6.91 8.98
CA PHE A 138 11.57 -7.76 8.52
C PHE A 138 11.03 -8.84 7.57
N TYR A 139 11.73 -9.03 6.44
CA TYR A 139 11.31 -9.98 5.43
C TYR A 139 11.95 -11.38 5.53
N HIS A 140 12.78 -11.63 6.54
CA HIS A 140 13.41 -12.95 6.77
C HIS A 140 14.29 -13.48 5.61
N PHE A 141 14.83 -12.61 4.74
CA PHE A 141 15.68 -13.04 3.60
C PHE A 141 17.12 -13.37 3.95
N THR A 142 17.59 -13.02 5.14
CA THR A 142 18.98 -13.24 5.55
C THR A 142 19.20 -14.62 6.17
N ASP A 143 18.15 -15.43 6.29
CA ASP A 143 18.29 -16.83 6.66
C ASP A 143 19.08 -17.52 5.54
N LEU A 144 20.18 -18.21 5.88
CA LEU A 144 21.07 -18.88 4.90
C LEU A 144 20.36 -20.01 4.13
N ASP A 145 19.17 -20.41 4.60
CA ASP A 145 18.39 -21.55 4.10
C ASP A 145 17.20 -21.08 3.25
N VAL A 146 17.47 -20.39 2.14
CA VAL A 146 16.44 -19.99 1.17
C VAL A 146 16.76 -20.56 -0.21
N ILE A 147 15.83 -21.36 -0.76
CA ILE A 147 15.93 -21.91 -2.11
C ILE A 147 15.63 -20.82 -3.14
N ASP A 148 14.50 -20.13 -2.96
CA ASP A 148 14.03 -19.18 -3.95
C ASP A 148 13.35 -17.98 -3.31
N ILE A 149 13.50 -16.82 -3.94
CA ILE A 149 12.80 -15.59 -3.57
C ILE A 149 12.23 -15.01 -4.85
N GLN A 150 10.94 -14.71 -4.84
CA GLN A 150 10.21 -14.22 -6.00
C GLN A 150 9.43 -12.96 -5.60
N LEU A 151 9.23 -12.07 -6.56
CA LEU A 151 8.26 -10.98 -6.44
C LEU A 151 6.97 -11.39 -7.13
N HIS A 152 5.85 -11.31 -6.41
CA HIS A 152 4.52 -11.56 -6.96
C HIS A 152 3.72 -10.28 -6.90
N SER A 153 3.29 -9.81 -8.07
CA SER A 153 2.45 -8.62 -8.17
C SER A 153 1.05 -8.98 -8.63
N PHE A 154 0.05 -8.52 -7.89
CA PHE A 154 -1.35 -8.70 -8.19
C PHE A 154 -1.93 -7.37 -8.62
N SER A 155 -2.78 -7.37 -9.64
CA SER A 155 -3.43 -6.17 -10.16
C SER A 155 -4.92 -6.38 -10.29
N ASP A 156 -5.68 -5.32 -10.02
CA ASP A 156 -7.13 -5.30 -10.18
C ASP A 156 -7.64 -3.90 -10.50
N ALA A 157 -8.84 -3.83 -11.05
CA ALA A 157 -9.58 -2.60 -11.25
C ALA A 157 -11.08 -2.75 -10.99
N SER A 158 -11.62 -1.76 -10.30
CA SER A 158 -13.05 -1.47 -10.24
C SER A 158 -13.39 -0.26 -11.11
N LYS A 159 -14.68 0.07 -11.21
CA LYS A 159 -15.14 1.32 -11.85
C LYS A 159 -14.64 2.58 -11.13
N LYS A 160 -14.22 2.48 -9.87
CA LYS A 160 -13.84 3.64 -9.03
C LYS A 160 -12.33 3.78 -8.86
N ALA A 161 -11.59 2.69 -8.88
CA ALA A 161 -10.15 2.71 -8.70
C ALA A 161 -9.51 1.47 -9.31
N TYR A 162 -8.22 1.56 -9.59
CA TYR A 162 -7.39 0.44 -10.01
C TYR A 162 -6.08 0.48 -9.27
N GLY A 163 -5.42 -0.66 -9.15
CA GLY A 163 -4.11 -0.68 -8.54
C GLY A 163 -3.46 -2.05 -8.53
N THR A 164 -2.44 -2.13 -7.70
CA THR A 164 -1.59 -3.30 -7.59
C THR A 164 -0.99 -3.40 -6.20
N VAL A 165 -0.70 -4.62 -5.78
CA VAL A 165 0.08 -4.95 -4.59
C VAL A 165 1.19 -5.91 -4.97
N VAL A 166 2.33 -5.81 -4.29
CA VAL A 166 3.52 -6.60 -4.51
C VAL A 166 3.88 -7.31 -3.21
N TYR A 167 4.10 -8.61 -3.30
CA TYR A 167 4.55 -9.47 -2.22
C TYR A 167 5.87 -10.12 -2.58
N PHE A 168 6.68 -10.39 -1.58
CA PHE A 168 7.69 -11.43 -1.66
C PHE A 168 7.06 -12.79 -1.45
N ARG A 169 7.58 -13.78 -2.16
CA ARG A 169 7.36 -15.21 -1.93
C ARG A 169 8.72 -15.86 -1.73
N VAL A 170 8.94 -16.43 -0.56
CA VAL A 170 10.17 -17.12 -0.17
C VAL A 170 9.89 -18.60 -0.07
N VAL A 171 10.74 -19.43 -0.68
CA VAL A 171 10.69 -20.88 -0.59
C VAL A 171 11.91 -21.38 0.18
N ARG A 172 11.69 -22.16 1.23
CA ARG A 172 12.74 -22.77 2.06
C ARG A 172 13.00 -24.24 1.69
N PRO A 173 14.15 -24.82 2.09
CA PRO A 173 14.50 -26.22 1.82
C PRO A 173 13.49 -27.27 2.26
N ASP A 174 12.76 -27.00 3.34
CA ASP A 174 11.69 -27.85 3.86
C ASP A 174 10.37 -27.75 3.06
N GLY A 175 10.34 -26.92 2.02
CA GLY A 175 9.14 -26.64 1.21
C GLY A 175 8.22 -25.56 1.80
N THR A 176 8.57 -24.99 2.97
CA THR A 176 7.79 -23.91 3.59
C THR A 176 7.81 -22.67 2.69
N ILE A 177 6.63 -22.11 2.43
CA ILE A 177 6.45 -20.86 1.69
C ILE A 177 6.06 -19.76 2.66
N THR A 178 6.79 -18.65 2.62
CA THR A 178 6.45 -17.44 3.38
C THR A 178 6.22 -16.29 2.43
N THR A 179 5.17 -15.52 2.66
CA THR A 179 4.85 -14.31 1.90
C THR A 179 5.01 -13.07 2.76
N SER A 180 5.43 -11.97 2.15
CA SER A 180 5.59 -10.69 2.86
C SER A 180 5.20 -9.52 1.98
N PHE A 181 4.34 -8.63 2.49
CA PHE A 181 3.92 -7.43 1.79
C PHE A 181 5.11 -6.50 1.53
N VAL A 182 5.30 -6.06 0.29
CA VAL A 182 6.38 -5.13 -0.07
C VAL A 182 5.86 -3.71 -0.23
N THR A 183 4.93 -3.53 -1.14
CA THR A 183 4.35 -2.24 -1.46
C THR A 183 3.06 -2.42 -2.25
N SER A 184 2.15 -1.46 -2.14
CA SER A 184 1.02 -1.34 -3.04
C SER A 184 0.89 0.07 -3.60
N LYS A 185 0.14 0.17 -4.71
CA LYS A 185 -0.14 1.45 -5.34
C LYS A 185 -1.52 1.43 -5.96
N SER A 186 -2.32 2.43 -5.64
CA SER A 186 -3.63 2.66 -6.24
C SER A 186 -3.75 4.00 -6.95
N ARG A 187 -4.69 4.06 -7.87
CA ARG A 187 -5.14 5.27 -8.56
C ARG A 187 -6.66 5.27 -8.62
N VAL A 188 -7.27 6.41 -8.38
CA VAL A 188 -8.70 6.60 -8.65
C VAL A 188 -8.92 6.55 -10.16
N ALA A 189 -10.02 5.96 -10.60
CA ALA A 189 -10.39 5.90 -12.00
C ALA A 189 -10.45 7.33 -12.59
N PRO A 190 -10.02 7.55 -13.84
CA PRO A 190 -10.07 8.88 -14.44
C PRO A 190 -11.52 9.37 -14.58
N LEU A 191 -11.73 10.69 -14.44
CA LEU A 191 -13.02 11.33 -14.69
C LEU A 191 -13.56 11.07 -16.10
N LYS A 192 -12.64 11.00 -17.08
CA LYS A 192 -12.97 10.53 -18.41
C LYS A 192 -13.19 9.01 -18.35
N THR A 193 -14.46 8.62 -18.37
CA THR A 193 -14.88 7.22 -18.25
C THR A 193 -14.12 6.31 -19.21
N LEU A 194 -13.45 5.32 -18.62
CA LEU A 194 -12.85 4.21 -19.34
C LEU A 194 -13.71 2.97 -19.12
N SER A 195 -13.70 2.06 -20.09
CA SER A 195 -14.31 0.74 -19.90
C SER A 195 -13.54 -0.05 -18.84
N LEU A 196 -14.23 -0.97 -18.17
CA LEU A 196 -13.60 -1.82 -17.14
C LEU A 196 -12.34 -2.56 -17.68
N PRO A 197 -12.34 -3.17 -18.88
CA PRO A 197 -11.13 -3.80 -19.43
C PRO A 197 -9.95 -2.84 -19.62
N ARG A 198 -10.22 -1.55 -19.87
CA ARG A 198 -9.15 -0.54 -19.98
C ARG A 198 -8.62 -0.15 -18.60
N LEU A 199 -9.45 -0.15 -17.56
CA LEU A 199 -9.00 0.08 -16.19
C LEU A 199 -8.19 -1.10 -15.67
N GLU A 200 -8.64 -2.33 -15.94
CA GLU A 200 -7.90 -3.56 -15.60
C GLU A 200 -6.50 -3.54 -16.28
N LEU A 201 -6.43 -3.19 -17.57
CA LEU A 201 -5.15 -3.03 -18.28
C LEU A 201 -4.27 -1.94 -17.67
N MET A 202 -4.87 -0.87 -17.15
CA MET A 202 -4.12 0.18 -16.43
C MET A 202 -3.61 -0.30 -15.06
N GLY A 203 -4.35 -1.19 -14.38
CA GLY A 203 -3.89 -1.91 -13.19
C GLY A 203 -2.67 -2.78 -13.49
N ALA A 204 -2.74 -3.59 -14.55
CA ALA A 204 -1.62 -4.40 -15.02
C ALA A 204 -0.39 -3.54 -15.39
N LEU A 205 -0.57 -2.45 -16.13
CA LEU A 205 0.52 -1.53 -16.44
C LEU A 205 1.14 -0.90 -15.17
N LEU A 206 0.32 -0.59 -14.16
CA LEU A 206 0.81 -0.08 -12.89
C LEU A 206 1.62 -1.13 -12.13
N SER A 207 1.20 -2.39 -12.18
CA SER A 207 1.90 -3.56 -11.63
C SER A 207 3.28 -3.74 -12.27
N ALA A 208 3.36 -3.74 -13.61
CA ALA A 208 4.64 -3.81 -14.34
C ALA A 208 5.62 -2.71 -13.90
N ARG A 209 5.16 -1.46 -13.84
CA ARG A 209 5.98 -0.31 -13.43
C ARG A 209 6.39 -0.36 -11.96
N LEU A 210 5.50 -0.80 -11.08
CA LEU A 210 5.80 -0.88 -9.64
C LEU A 210 6.83 -1.97 -9.37
N CYS A 211 6.64 -3.15 -9.97
CA CYS A 211 7.55 -4.27 -9.83
C CYS A 211 8.95 -3.94 -10.39
N ASP A 212 9.04 -3.36 -11.59
CA ASP A 212 10.32 -2.87 -12.15
C ASP A 212 11.05 -1.91 -11.21
N LYS A 213 10.31 -0.97 -10.59
CA LYS A 213 10.88 -0.04 -9.61
C LYS A 213 11.37 -0.75 -8.35
N VAL A 214 10.60 -1.70 -7.83
CA VAL A 214 10.97 -2.49 -6.64
C VAL A 214 12.22 -3.32 -6.94
N SER A 215 12.23 -4.06 -8.05
CA SER A 215 13.35 -4.91 -8.44
C SER A 215 14.65 -4.10 -8.58
N LYS A 216 14.60 -2.95 -9.25
CA LYS A 216 15.75 -2.03 -9.35
C LYS A 216 16.20 -1.47 -8.00
N THR A 217 15.26 -1.09 -7.14
CA THR A 217 15.57 -0.50 -5.83
C THR A 217 16.25 -1.51 -4.91
N LEU A 218 15.76 -2.75 -4.94
CA LEU A 218 16.27 -3.83 -4.10
C LEU A 218 17.46 -4.56 -4.74
N LYS A 219 17.91 -4.13 -5.93
CA LYS A 219 18.90 -4.82 -6.76
C LYS A 219 18.59 -6.32 -6.88
N PHE A 220 17.30 -6.60 -7.05
CA PHE A 220 16.75 -7.92 -7.02
C PHE A 220 16.67 -8.46 -8.43
N GLU A 221 17.59 -9.35 -8.77
CA GLU A 221 17.70 -9.98 -10.10
C GLU A 221 16.78 -11.21 -10.25
N LYS A 222 16.02 -11.58 -9.22
CA LYS A 222 15.20 -12.81 -9.25
C LYS A 222 13.83 -12.61 -9.93
N SER A 223 13.15 -13.74 -10.14
CA SER A 223 11.90 -13.85 -10.92
C SER A 223 10.76 -12.99 -10.36
N CYS A 224 10.19 -12.17 -11.24
CA CYS A 224 8.96 -11.43 -11.01
C CYS A 224 7.80 -12.15 -11.71
N PHE A 225 6.68 -12.33 -11.01
CA PHE A 225 5.44 -12.91 -11.52
C PHE A 225 4.30 -11.93 -11.35
N PHE A 226 3.39 -11.91 -12.31
CA PHE A 226 2.30 -10.95 -12.40
C PHE A 226 0.97 -11.68 -12.49
N HIS A 227 -0.05 -11.15 -11.81
CA HIS A 227 -1.34 -11.79 -11.64
C HIS A 227 -2.47 -10.78 -11.91
N THR A 228 -3.47 -11.20 -12.67
CA THR A 228 -4.72 -10.47 -12.92
C THR A 228 -5.88 -11.44 -12.98
N ASP A 229 -7.05 -11.03 -12.51
CA ASP A 229 -8.31 -11.77 -12.63
C ASP A 229 -9.09 -11.46 -13.91
N SER A 230 -8.59 -10.50 -14.71
CA SER A 230 -9.16 -10.21 -16.01
C SER A 230 -8.56 -11.14 -17.05
N SER A 231 -9.35 -12.13 -17.46
CA SER A 231 -9.05 -12.96 -18.63
C SER A 231 -8.82 -12.10 -19.89
N ILE A 232 -9.51 -10.97 -20.04
CA ILE A 232 -9.29 -10.06 -21.18
C ILE A 232 -7.88 -9.49 -21.13
N VAL A 233 -7.46 -8.94 -19.98
CA VAL A 233 -6.12 -8.35 -19.83
C VAL A 233 -5.04 -9.41 -19.99
N TYR A 234 -5.22 -10.59 -19.40
CA TYR A 234 -4.32 -11.73 -19.59
C TYR A 234 -4.08 -12.01 -21.09
N HIS A 235 -5.13 -12.19 -21.88
CA HIS A 235 -4.99 -12.45 -23.32
C HIS A 235 -4.44 -11.26 -24.11
N LEU A 236 -4.74 -10.02 -23.69
CA LEU A 236 -4.13 -8.83 -24.30
C LEU A 236 -2.62 -8.79 -24.09
N ILE A 237 -2.13 -9.23 -22.92
CA ILE A 237 -0.70 -9.28 -22.60
C ILE A 237 -0.01 -10.45 -23.31
N GLN A 238 -0.67 -11.60 -23.47
CA GLN A 238 -0.11 -12.70 -24.27
C GLN A 238 -0.09 -12.41 -25.77
N GLY A 239 -0.88 -11.44 -26.25
CA GLY A 239 -1.00 -11.11 -27.66
C GLY A 239 0.00 -10.08 -28.19
N GLU A 240 0.11 -10.02 -29.51
CA GLU A 240 0.99 -9.08 -30.24
C GLU A 240 0.44 -7.64 -30.24
N PRO A 241 1.16 -6.63 -29.70
CA PRO A 241 0.64 -5.28 -29.53
C PRO A 241 0.21 -4.59 -30.84
N VAL A 242 0.88 -4.92 -31.95
CA VAL A 242 0.63 -4.32 -33.28
C VAL A 242 -0.81 -4.53 -33.75
N ARG A 243 -1.50 -5.55 -33.25
CA ARG A 243 -2.87 -5.90 -33.61
C ARG A 243 -3.92 -5.06 -32.87
N PHE A 244 -3.53 -4.31 -31.85
CA PHE A 244 -4.46 -3.58 -30.99
C PHE A 244 -4.62 -2.11 -31.38
N LYS A 245 -5.76 -1.52 -31.00
CA LYS A 245 -5.97 -0.08 -31.11
C LYS A 245 -4.98 0.69 -30.23
N PRO A 246 -4.63 1.95 -30.57
CA PRO A 246 -3.52 2.69 -29.95
C PRO A 246 -3.52 2.73 -28.42
N PHE A 247 -4.69 2.83 -27.77
CA PHE A 247 -4.76 2.82 -26.31
C PHE A 247 -4.18 1.52 -25.72
N VAL A 248 -4.63 0.37 -26.24
CA VAL A 248 -4.23 -0.95 -25.74
C VAL A 248 -2.82 -1.26 -26.19
N LYS A 249 -2.52 -1.08 -27.49
CA LYS A 249 -1.19 -1.27 -28.08
C LYS A 249 -0.09 -0.64 -27.24
N ASN A 250 -0.14 0.67 -27.02
CA ASN A 250 0.93 1.40 -26.34
C ASN A 250 1.16 0.93 -24.89
N ARG A 251 0.12 0.41 -24.23
CA ARG A 251 0.20 -0.06 -22.83
C ARG A 251 0.73 -1.48 -22.76
N VAL A 252 0.32 -2.35 -23.69
CA VAL A 252 0.88 -3.69 -23.82
C VAL A 252 2.35 -3.62 -24.24
N GLU A 253 2.73 -2.75 -25.18
CA GLU A 253 4.14 -2.52 -25.56
C GLU A 253 5.00 -2.10 -24.35
N GLU A 254 4.47 -1.27 -23.46
CA GLU A 254 5.18 -0.90 -22.25
C GLU A 254 5.24 -2.05 -21.24
N ILE A 255 4.19 -2.84 -21.07
CA ILE A 255 4.20 -4.05 -20.26
C ILE A 255 5.26 -5.02 -20.77
N HIS A 256 5.33 -5.27 -22.08
CA HIS A 256 6.31 -6.14 -22.73
C HIS A 256 7.76 -5.63 -22.58
N ARG A 257 7.96 -4.31 -22.52
CA ARG A 257 9.28 -3.72 -22.26
C ARG A 257 9.74 -3.89 -20.81
N LEU A 258 8.80 -3.90 -19.87
CA LEU A 258 9.08 -3.96 -18.43
C LEU A 258 9.03 -5.38 -17.86
N THR A 259 8.37 -6.31 -18.55
CA THR A 259 8.04 -7.65 -18.07
C THR A 259 7.97 -8.63 -19.23
N GLU A 260 8.10 -9.92 -18.93
CA GLU A 260 7.95 -10.99 -19.91
C GLU A 260 6.50 -11.50 -19.93
N PRO A 261 5.83 -11.60 -21.10
CA PRO A 261 4.45 -12.10 -21.19
C PRO A 261 4.23 -13.47 -20.51
N PRO A 262 5.14 -14.46 -20.64
CA PRO A 262 4.98 -15.75 -19.95
C PRO A 262 4.98 -15.69 -18.42
N LYS A 263 5.41 -14.57 -17.81
CA LYS A 263 5.38 -14.36 -16.34
C LYS A 263 4.04 -13.83 -15.85
N TRP A 264 3.11 -13.51 -16.75
CA TRP A 264 1.74 -13.10 -16.43
C TRP A 264 0.83 -14.31 -16.31
N ASN A 265 0.04 -14.33 -15.24
CA ASN A 265 -0.87 -15.42 -14.92
C ASN A 265 -2.28 -14.87 -14.66
N HIS A 266 -3.26 -15.72 -14.91
CA HIS A 266 -4.62 -15.48 -14.46
C HIS A 266 -4.78 -15.97 -13.01
N CYS A 267 -5.37 -15.15 -12.15
CA CYS A 267 -5.71 -15.51 -10.76
C CYS A 267 -7.22 -15.33 -10.55
N PRO A 268 -7.95 -16.26 -9.91
CA PRO A 268 -9.35 -16.04 -9.57
C PRO A 268 -9.54 -14.78 -8.71
N GLY A 269 -10.58 -13.97 -8.99
CA GLY A 269 -10.79 -12.69 -8.28
C GLY A 269 -10.94 -12.82 -6.76
N LYS A 270 -11.44 -13.95 -6.24
CA LYS A 270 -11.52 -14.21 -4.79
C LYS A 270 -10.15 -14.41 -4.12
N GLU A 271 -9.14 -14.77 -4.90
CA GLU A 271 -7.77 -14.98 -4.48
C GLU A 271 -6.87 -13.79 -4.86
N ASN A 272 -7.47 -12.70 -5.38
CA ASN A 272 -6.75 -11.51 -5.83
C ASN A 272 -6.71 -10.45 -4.72
N PRO A 273 -5.59 -10.24 -4.01
CA PRO A 273 -5.48 -9.22 -2.97
C PRO A 273 -5.66 -7.80 -3.51
N ALA A 274 -5.46 -7.57 -4.81
CA ALA A 274 -5.69 -6.27 -5.40
C ALA A 274 -7.18 -5.88 -5.47
N ASP A 275 -8.13 -6.83 -5.41
CA ASP A 275 -9.58 -6.53 -5.38
C ASP A 275 -9.96 -5.71 -4.13
N ILE A 276 -9.34 -6.03 -2.99
CA ILE A 276 -9.47 -5.29 -1.74
C ILE A 276 -9.06 -3.82 -1.93
N LEU A 277 -7.95 -3.59 -2.64
CA LEU A 277 -7.43 -2.27 -2.94
C LEU A 277 -8.30 -1.50 -3.94
N SER A 278 -8.89 -2.16 -4.95
CA SER A 278 -9.60 -1.48 -6.03
C SER A 278 -11.00 -1.05 -5.61
N ARG A 279 -11.59 -1.75 -4.64
CA ARG A 279 -12.89 -1.44 -4.04
C ARG A 279 -12.76 -0.56 -2.80
N GLY A 280 -11.73 -0.82 -2.02
CA GLY A 280 -11.48 -0.22 -0.71
C GLY A 280 -12.35 -0.84 0.38
N ILE A 281 -11.78 -0.99 1.57
CA ILE A 281 -12.40 -1.66 2.72
C ILE A 281 -12.26 -0.84 4.01
N SER A 282 -12.93 -1.28 5.07
CA SER A 282 -12.79 -0.71 6.41
C SER A 282 -11.47 -1.07 7.07
N VAL A 283 -11.08 -0.31 8.09
CA VAL A 283 -9.89 -0.63 8.89
C VAL A 283 -10.01 -1.99 9.58
N LYS A 284 -11.22 -2.30 10.05
CA LYS A 284 -11.52 -3.58 10.69
C LYS A 284 -11.32 -4.74 9.72
N GLU A 285 -11.92 -4.65 8.53
CA GLU A 285 -11.73 -5.65 7.47
C GLU A 285 -10.26 -5.76 7.04
N LEU A 286 -9.53 -4.63 7.00
CA LEU A 286 -8.12 -4.62 6.61
C LEU A 286 -7.25 -5.36 7.62
N LYS A 287 -7.51 -5.14 8.91
CA LYS A 287 -6.80 -5.78 10.01
C LYS A 287 -7.04 -7.30 10.03
N ASP A 288 -8.27 -7.72 9.77
CA ASP A 288 -8.68 -9.12 9.83
C ASP A 288 -8.52 -9.83 8.47
N SER A 289 -7.93 -9.16 7.47
CA SER A 289 -7.73 -9.74 6.13
C SER A 289 -6.54 -10.70 6.12
N GLU A 290 -6.79 -11.96 5.76
CA GLU A 290 -5.71 -12.93 5.48
C GLU A 290 -5.11 -12.77 4.08
N LEU A 291 -5.86 -12.12 3.17
CA LEU A 291 -5.47 -11.97 1.77
C LEU A 291 -4.55 -10.75 1.55
N TRP A 292 -4.75 -9.66 2.30
CA TRP A 292 -3.97 -8.42 2.18
C TRP A 292 -2.70 -8.43 3.05
#